data_AF-A0A0N0SR08-F1
#
_entry.id   AF-A0A0N0SR08-F1
#
_cell.length_a   1.000
_cell.length_b   1.000
_cell.length_c   1.000
_cell.angle_alpha   90.00
_cell.angle_beta   90.00
_cell.angle_gamma   90.00
#
_symmetry.space_group_name_H-M   'P 1'
#
loop_
_entity.id
_entity.type
_entity.pdbx_description
1 polymer ?
#
loop_
_entity_poly.entity_id
_entity_poly.type
_entity_poly.pdbx_seq_one_letter_code
_entity_poly.pdbx_strand_id
1 'polypeptide(L)'
;MRVGVLRPGVWVVSDPGAVLDPAGNEARGYKGCTDPKTDPFDCFAKSDLHREVDYQPADRYWTFQWIETGIFLALSGLLAGFCAWWLRRRTA
;
A
#
# COMPACT_ATOMS: atom_id res chain seq x y z
N MET A 1 -19.36 1.48 -9.45
CA MET A 1 -18.67 0.48 -8.60
C MET A 1 -17.31 0.24 -9.23
N ARG A 2 -16.21 0.36 -8.47
CA ARG A 2 -14.83 0.46 -9.00
C ARG A 2 -14.34 -0.92 -9.45
N VAL A 3 -13.94 -1.06 -10.70
CA VAL A 3 -13.31 -2.28 -11.23
C VAL A 3 -11.97 -2.50 -10.51
N GLY A 4 -11.81 -3.68 -9.90
CA GLY A 4 -10.52 -4.34 -9.69
C GLY A 4 -9.63 -3.97 -8.51
N VAL A 5 -9.82 -2.84 -7.79
CA VAL A 5 -8.77 -2.36 -6.85
C VAL A 5 -9.25 -2.15 -5.40
N LEU A 6 -10.25 -2.90 -4.93
CA LEU A 6 -10.70 -2.77 -3.54
C LEU A 6 -10.99 -4.13 -2.92
N ARG A 7 -9.93 -4.91 -2.67
CA ARG A 7 -10.02 -5.86 -1.55
C ARG A 7 -10.14 -5.03 -0.26
N PRO A 8 -11.10 -5.31 0.63
CA PRO A 8 -11.20 -4.57 1.88
C PRO A 8 -9.94 -4.81 2.73
N GLY A 9 -9.38 -3.75 3.30
CA GLY A 9 -8.25 -3.81 4.22
C GLY A 9 -6.85 -3.88 3.58
N VAL A 10 -6.72 -3.90 2.25
CA VAL A 10 -5.39 -3.87 1.62
C VAL A 10 -4.94 -2.44 1.33
N TRP A 11 -3.64 -2.21 1.50
CA TRP A 11 -2.99 -0.93 1.20
C TRP A 11 -2.35 -1.02 -0.17
N VAL A 12 -2.77 -0.17 -1.11
CA VAL A 12 -2.16 -0.08 -2.44
C VAL A 12 -0.82 0.64 -2.31
N VAL A 13 0.27 0.00 -2.76
CA VAL A 13 1.62 0.55 -2.65
C VAL A 13 2.15 1.09 -3.98
N SER A 14 1.58 0.63 -5.10
CA SER A 14 1.97 1.04 -6.45
C SER A 14 0.90 1.92 -7.09
N ASP A 15 1.32 2.89 -7.91
CA ASP A 15 0.39 3.54 -8.83
C ASP A 15 -0.17 2.47 -9.77
N PRO A 16 -1.48 2.49 -10.09
CA PRO A 16 -2.06 1.47 -10.93
C PRO A 16 -1.32 1.44 -12.30
N GLY A 17 -0.67 0.32 -12.63
CA GLY A 17 0.15 0.14 -13.85
C GLY A 17 -0.66 0.15 -15.14
N ALA A 18 -0.08 -0.08 -16.33
CA ALA A 18 -0.86 -0.10 -17.58
C ALA A 18 -2.00 -1.14 -17.54
N VAL A 19 -3.05 -0.94 -18.35
CA VAL A 19 -4.06 -1.99 -18.57
C VAL A 19 -3.40 -3.10 -19.37
N LEU A 20 -3.54 -4.35 -18.94
CA LEU A 20 -2.94 -5.52 -19.56
C LEU A 20 -4.00 -6.31 -20.32
N ASP A 21 -3.59 -6.94 -21.42
CA ASP A 21 -4.36 -7.93 -22.17
C ASP A 21 -4.16 -9.34 -21.57
N PRO A 22 -4.97 -10.36 -21.92
CA PRO A 22 -4.80 -11.72 -21.41
C PRO A 22 -3.42 -12.36 -21.66
N ALA A 23 -2.66 -11.89 -22.66
CA ALA A 23 -1.27 -12.29 -22.88
C ALA A 23 -0.24 -11.49 -22.03
N GLY A 24 -0.70 -10.57 -21.18
CA GLY A 24 0.13 -9.78 -20.26
C GLY A 24 0.84 -8.59 -20.89
N ASN A 25 0.53 -8.22 -22.14
CA ASN A 25 1.10 -7.03 -22.76
C ASN A 25 0.22 -5.81 -22.45
N GLU A 26 0.81 -4.62 -22.52
CA GLU A 26 0.05 -3.38 -22.36
C GLU A 26 -1.01 -3.27 -23.46
N ALA A 27 -2.27 -3.31 -23.04
CA ALA A 27 -3.41 -3.12 -23.92
C ALA A 27 -3.41 -1.65 -24.39
N ARG A 28 -2.95 -1.38 -25.59
CA ARG A 28 -3.11 -0.06 -26.24
C ARG A 28 -4.54 0.18 -26.77
N GLY A 29 -5.31 -0.89 -26.94
CA GLY A 29 -6.63 -0.91 -27.58
C GLY A 29 -7.86 -0.70 -26.68
N TYR A 30 -7.69 -0.55 -25.35
CA TYR A 30 -8.82 -0.43 -24.41
C TYR A 30 -9.68 0.83 -24.62
N LYS A 31 -9.24 1.79 -25.46
CA LYS A 31 -10.05 2.95 -25.85
C LYS A 31 -11.41 2.55 -26.44
N GLY A 32 -11.50 1.39 -27.10
CA GLY A 32 -12.78 0.86 -27.58
C GLY A 32 -13.79 0.61 -26.45
N CYS A 33 -13.31 0.24 -25.26
CA CYS A 33 -14.12 0.08 -24.06
C CYS A 33 -14.43 1.41 -23.33
N THR A 34 -13.87 2.54 -23.79
CA THR A 34 -14.18 3.88 -23.26
C THR A 34 -15.22 4.62 -24.09
N ASP A 35 -15.80 3.96 -25.11
CA ASP A 35 -16.88 4.53 -25.90
C ASP A 35 -18.14 4.72 -25.02
N PRO A 36 -18.77 5.90 -25.04
CA PRO A 36 -19.92 6.20 -24.18
C PRO A 36 -21.15 5.31 -24.45
N LYS A 37 -21.22 4.61 -25.58
CA LYS A 37 -22.31 3.68 -25.92
C LYS A 37 -22.06 2.26 -25.44
N THR A 38 -20.85 1.97 -24.99
CA THR A 38 -20.43 0.64 -24.56
C THR A 38 -20.37 0.62 -23.05
N ASP A 39 -20.95 -0.40 -22.42
CA ASP A 39 -20.72 -0.60 -21.00
C ASP A 39 -19.23 -0.98 -20.80
N PRO A 40 -18.45 -0.14 -20.10
CA PRO A 40 -17.02 -0.38 -19.98
C PRO A 40 -16.72 -1.68 -19.22
N PHE A 41 -17.60 -2.08 -18.31
CA PHE A 41 -17.39 -3.27 -17.48
C PHE A 41 -17.58 -4.54 -18.29
N ASP A 42 -18.63 -4.63 -19.08
CA ASP A 42 -18.90 -5.76 -19.99
C ASP A 42 -17.79 -5.88 -21.05
N CYS A 43 -17.30 -4.75 -21.58
CA CYS A 43 -16.21 -4.74 -22.55
C CYS A 43 -14.88 -5.23 -21.95
N PHE A 44 -14.52 -4.77 -20.74
CA PHE A 44 -13.32 -5.22 -20.04
C PHE A 44 -13.42 -6.71 -19.68
N ALA A 45 -14.57 -7.16 -19.20
CA ALA A 45 -14.80 -8.56 -18.86
C ALA A 45 -14.73 -9.48 -20.10
N LYS A 46 -15.33 -9.08 -21.22
CA LYS A 46 -15.26 -9.85 -22.48
C LYS A 46 -13.87 -9.89 -23.09
N SER A 47 -13.10 -8.83 -22.91
CA SER A 47 -11.75 -8.70 -23.49
C SER A 47 -10.65 -9.19 -22.55
N ASP A 48 -11.02 -9.68 -21.36
CA ASP A 48 -10.13 -10.09 -20.27
C ASP A 48 -9.06 -9.03 -19.90
N LEU A 49 -9.45 -7.76 -20.03
CA LEU A 49 -8.58 -6.64 -19.70
C LEU A 49 -8.51 -6.49 -18.18
N HIS A 50 -7.29 -6.54 -17.65
CA HIS A 50 -7.05 -6.44 -16.22
C HIS A 50 -5.94 -5.44 -15.90
N ARG A 51 -5.83 -5.08 -14.63
CA ARG A 51 -4.75 -4.23 -14.15
C ARG A 51 -4.17 -4.87 -12.90
N GLU A 52 -2.86 -5.01 -12.88
CA GLU A 52 -2.13 -5.49 -11.73
C GLU A 52 -1.83 -4.33 -10.78
N VAL A 53 -1.97 -4.61 -9.48
CA VAL A 53 -1.70 -3.65 -8.41
C VAL A 53 -1.02 -4.41 -7.28
N ASP A 54 0.11 -3.88 -6.81
CA ASP A 54 0.77 -4.40 -5.62
C ASP A 54 0.07 -3.92 -4.36
N TYR A 55 -0.13 -4.87 -3.44
CA TYR A 55 -0.79 -4.63 -2.16
C TYR A 55 0.09 -5.05 -1.00
N GLN A 56 0.04 -4.28 0.09
CA GLN A 56 0.50 -4.75 1.40
C GLN A 56 -0.65 -5.41 2.17
N PRO A 57 -0.44 -6.60 2.75
CA PRO A 57 -1.46 -7.29 3.52
C PRO A 57 -1.78 -6.54 4.83
N ALA A 58 -3.08 -6.50 5.16
CA ALA A 58 -3.61 -5.78 6.32
C ALA A 58 -2.96 -6.19 7.65
N ASP A 59 -2.63 -7.48 7.79
CA ASP A 59 -2.07 -8.07 9.00
C ASP A 59 -0.73 -7.44 9.43
N ARG A 60 0.02 -6.86 8.48
CA ARG A 60 1.32 -6.23 8.75
C ARG A 60 1.19 -4.90 9.52
N TYR A 61 0.02 -4.27 9.49
CA TYR A 61 -0.21 -2.96 10.12
C TYR A 61 0.25 -2.94 11.59
N TRP A 62 -0.28 -3.87 12.39
CA TRP A 62 0.03 -3.92 13.82
C TRP A 62 1.49 -4.24 14.11
N THR A 63 2.12 -5.08 13.28
CA THR A 63 3.54 -5.41 13.44
C THR A 63 4.40 -4.15 13.28
N PHE A 64 4.11 -3.33 12.25
CA PHE A 64 4.83 -2.07 12.05
C PHE A 64 4.59 -1.07 13.18
N GLN A 65 3.35 -0.93 13.63
CA GLN A 65 3.02 -0.03 14.74
C GLN A 65 3.77 -0.40 16.04
N TRP A 66 3.89 -1.70 16.34
CA TRP A 66 4.67 -2.15 17.50
C TRP A 66 6.17 -1.91 17.36
N ILE A 67 6.74 -2.10 16.17
CA ILE A 67 8.16 -1.84 15.92
C ILE A 67 8.46 -0.35 16.09
N GLU A 68 7.67 0.52 15.46
CA GLU A 68 7.82 1.98 15.57
C GLU A 68 7.70 2.44 17.04
N THR A 69 6.66 1.98 17.73
CA THR A 69 6.44 2.29 19.15
C THR A 69 7.60 1.82 20.02
N GLY A 70 8.10 0.60 19.79
CA GLY A 70 9.24 0.04 20.51
C GLY A 70 10.53 0.84 20.31
N ILE A 71 10.80 1.28 19.08
CA ILE A 71 11.97 2.12 18.78
C ILE A 71 11.87 3.47 19.50
N PHE A 72 10.73 4.15 19.42
CA PHE A 72 10.55 5.43 20.09
C PHE A 72 10.65 5.31 21.61
N LEU A 73 10.04 4.28 22.21
CA LEU A 73 10.17 4.01 23.64
C LEU A 73 11.61 3.72 24.05
N ALA A 74 12.35 2.94 23.26
CA ALA A 74 13.75 2.64 23.53
C ALA A 74 14.61 3.92 23.48
N LEU A 75 14.44 4.75 22.46
CA LEU A 75 15.15 6.02 22.32
C LEU A 75 14.84 6.98 23.49
N SER A 76 13.56 7.12 23.86
CA SER A 76 13.15 7.93 25.00
C SER A 76 13.73 7.40 26.31
N GLY A 77 13.70 6.09 26.54
CA GLY A 77 14.25 5.45 27.74
C GLY A 77 15.77 5.62 27.86
N LEU A 78 16.51 5.45 26.75
CA LEU A 78 17.95 5.68 26.70
C LEU A 78 18.30 7.13 27.01
N LEU A 79 17.59 8.08 26.41
CA LEU A 79 17.84 9.50 26.66
C LEU A 79 17.51 9.90 28.09
N ALA A 80 16.37 9.44 28.63
CA ALA A 80 15.99 9.68 30.02
C ALA A 80 17.00 9.06 31.00
N GLY A 81 17.44 7.83 30.74
CA GLY A 81 18.47 7.14 31.53
C GLY A 81 19.81 7.87 31.47
N PHE A 82 20.23 8.33 30.29
CA PHE A 82 21.44 9.12 30.11
C PHE A 82 21.38 10.45 30.87
N CYS A 83 20.28 11.19 30.76
CA CYS A 83 20.07 12.42 31.52
C CYS A 83 20.11 12.18 33.04
N ALA A 84 19.45 11.13 33.52
CA ALA A 84 19.46 10.78 34.94
C ALA A 84 20.86 10.37 35.42
N TRP A 85 21.60 9.58 34.64
CA TRP A 85 22.99 9.22 34.94
C TRP A 85 23.89 10.45 34.99
N TRP A 86 23.76 11.35 34.00
CA TRP A 86 24.53 12.57 33.91
C TRP A 86 24.28 13.50 35.10
N LEU A 87 23.01 13.68 35.50
CA LEU A 87 22.64 14.47 36.67
C LEU A 87 23.23 13.87 37.95
N ARG A 88 23.08 12.56 38.18
CA ARG A 88 23.66 11.88 39.36
C ARG A 88 25.17 12.05 39.43
N ARG A 89 25.87 11.98 38.30
CA ARG A 89 27.32 12.14 38.23
C ARG A 89 27.78 13.59 38.48
N ARG A 90 26.89 14.58 38.37
CA ARG A 90 27.19 15.99 38.67
C ARG A 90 26.88 16.37 40.11
N THR A 91 25.92 15.70 40.73
CA THR A 91 25.50 15.97 42.12
C THR A 91 26.25 15.14 43.15
N ALA A 92 26.91 14.06 42.73
CA ALA A 92 27.86 13.29 43.52
C ALA A 92 29.27 13.84 43.33
#